data_AF-A0A660P289-F1
#
_entry.id   AF-A0A660P289-F1
#
_cell.length_a   1.000
_cell.length_b   1.000
_cell.length_c   1.000
_cell.angle_alpha   90.00
_cell.angle_beta   90.00
_cell.angle_gamma   90.00
#
_symmetry.space_group_name_H-M   'P 1'
#
loop_
_entity.id
_entity.type
_entity.pdbx_description
1 polymer ?
#
loop_
_entity_poly.entity_id
_entity_poly.type
_entity_poly.pdbx_seq_one_letter_code
_entity_poly.pdbx_strand_id
1 'polypeptide(L)'
;MITNVEYLGNKDLLRLKKVAFLASNTISSGTVLKVYDWATDMRNRGECVVSGFCSKLEKDVLHFLLKGSQPIILVLARRMYKVIPADLETALEQNHLLIISASNSVRQSKETALARNKYICD
;
A
#
# COMPACT_ATOMS: atom_id res chain seq x y z
N MET A 1 -17.68 7.96 -7.47
CA MET A 1 -17.49 6.51 -7.72
C MET A 1 -16.14 6.34 -8.41
N ILE A 2 -15.35 5.34 -8.03
CA ILE A 2 -14.11 5.02 -8.74
C ILE A 2 -14.51 4.43 -10.09
N THR A 3 -14.28 5.17 -11.18
CA THR A 3 -14.79 4.83 -12.51
C THR A 3 -13.78 4.07 -13.38
N ASN A 4 -12.53 3.92 -12.94
CA ASN A 4 -11.55 3.06 -13.61
C ASN A 4 -10.48 2.61 -12.60
N VAL A 5 -10.30 1.30 -12.44
CA VAL A 5 -9.25 0.72 -11.58
C VAL A 5 -8.23 0.03 -12.46
N GLU A 6 -6.98 0.46 -12.41
CA GLU A 6 -5.88 -0.20 -13.12
C GLU A 6 -5.08 -1.06 -12.15
N TYR A 7 -4.53 -2.16 -12.64
CA TYR A 7 -3.78 -3.12 -11.84
C TYR A 7 -2.42 -3.37 -12.49
N LEU A 8 -1.37 -3.43 -11.67
CA LEU A 8 0.00 -3.70 -12.09
C LEU A 8 0.66 -4.66 -11.10
N GLY A 9 1.21 -5.78 -11.57
CA GLY A 9 1.78 -6.82 -10.72
C GLY A 9 0.83 -8.01 -10.50
N ASN A 10 1.01 -8.72 -9.38
CA ASN A 10 0.36 -10.01 -9.16
C ASN A 10 -1.09 -9.86 -8.66
N LYS A 11 -2.08 -10.13 -9.52
CA LYS A 11 -3.50 -10.01 -9.18
C LYS A 11 -4.00 -11.12 -8.24
N ASP A 12 -3.29 -12.24 -8.12
CA ASP A 12 -3.70 -13.33 -7.24
C ASP A 12 -3.67 -12.92 -5.77
N LEU A 13 -2.91 -11.88 -5.42
CA LEU A 13 -2.88 -11.29 -4.08
C LEU A 13 -4.26 -10.79 -3.62
N LEU A 14 -5.16 -10.44 -4.56
CA LEU A 14 -6.52 -10.01 -4.23
C LEU A 14 -7.34 -11.12 -3.54
N ARG A 15 -7.01 -12.39 -3.82
CA ARG A 15 -7.69 -13.57 -3.27
C ARG A 15 -7.25 -13.90 -1.84
N LEU A 16 -6.11 -13.35 -1.41
CA LEU A 16 -5.58 -13.59 -0.08
C LEU A 16 -6.37 -12.82 0.98
N LYS A 17 -6.36 -13.36 2.21
CA LYS A 17 -6.74 -12.59 3.39
C LYS A 17 -5.71 -11.48 3.57
N LYS A 18 -6.20 -10.25 3.57
CA LYS A 18 -5.39 -9.04 3.59
C LYS A 18 -5.78 -8.15 4.76
N VAL A 19 -4.79 -7.49 5.34
CA VAL A 19 -4.97 -6.57 6.45
C VAL A 19 -4.79 -5.16 5.93
N ALA A 20 -5.83 -4.34 6.09
CA ALA A 20 -5.79 -2.94 5.71
C ALA A 20 -5.01 -2.12 6.74
N PHE A 21 -4.03 -1.35 6.26
CA PHE A 21 -3.28 -0.40 7.06
C PHE A 21 -3.55 1.03 6.61
N LEU A 22 -4.00 1.87 7.53
CA LEU A 22 -4.25 3.29 7.31
C LEU A 22 -3.69 4.06 8.49
N ALA A 23 -2.90 5.10 8.23
CA ALA A 23 -2.33 5.92 9.29
C ALA A 23 -2.54 7.42 9.05
N SER A 24 -2.77 8.15 10.15
CA SER A 24 -2.82 9.61 10.12
C SER A 24 -1.44 10.21 9.82
N ASN A 25 -1.42 11.38 9.19
CA ASN A 25 -0.20 12.16 9.01
C ASN A 25 0.35 12.72 10.33
N THR A 26 -0.50 12.88 11.35
CA THR A 26 -0.14 13.42 12.67
C THR A 26 -0.29 12.33 13.72
N ILE A 27 0.83 11.75 14.13
CA ILE A 27 0.89 10.64 15.08
C ILE A 27 1.97 10.93 16.13
N SER A 28 1.71 10.56 17.38
CA SER A 28 2.67 10.71 18.48
C SER A 28 3.84 9.72 18.35
N SER A 29 5.03 10.11 18.80
CA SER A 29 6.24 9.27 18.70
C SER A 29 6.08 7.89 19.33
N GLY A 30 5.32 7.77 20.44
CA GLY A 30 5.07 6.49 21.09
C GLY A 30 4.21 5.53 20.27
N THR A 31 3.33 6.05 19.42
CA THR A 31 2.52 5.24 18.49
C THR A 31 3.33 4.80 17.28
N VAL A 32 4.31 5.59 16.84
CA VAL A 32 5.19 5.26 15.70
C VAL A 32 5.95 3.95 15.96
N LEU A 33 6.53 3.78 17.15
CA LEU A 33 7.22 2.53 17.51
C LEU A 33 6.31 1.31 17.42
N LYS A 34 5.09 1.40 17.97
CA LYS A 34 4.10 0.31 17.90
C LYS A 34 3.74 -0.07 16.45
N VAL A 35 3.70 0.92 15.56
CA VAL A 35 3.44 0.69 14.13
C VAL A 35 4.61 -0.02 13.46
N TYR A 36 5.84 0.26 13.84
CA TYR A 36 7.01 -0.45 13.32
C TYR A 36 7.11 -1.89 13.85
N ASP A 37 6.79 -2.09 15.13
CA ASP A 37 6.69 -3.44 15.71
C ASP A 37 5.62 -4.25 14.96
N TRP A 38 4.45 -3.65 14.73
CA TRP A 38 3.38 -4.26 13.94
C TRP A 38 3.82 -4.57 12.50
N ALA A 39 4.47 -3.64 11.81
CA ALA A 39 4.95 -3.87 10.44
C ALA A 39 5.96 -5.03 10.37
N THR A 40 6.82 -5.14 11.39
CA THR A 40 7.80 -6.23 11.49
C THR A 40 7.11 -7.57 11.78
N ASP A 41 6.11 -7.60 12.65
CA ASP A 41 5.33 -8.80 12.96
C ASP A 41 4.54 -9.28 11.73
N MET A 42 3.87 -8.37 11.00
CA MET A 42 3.17 -8.69 9.75
C MET A 42 4.10 -9.28 8.69
N ARG A 43 5.30 -8.70 8.57
CA ARG A 43 6.37 -9.24 7.71
C ARG A 43 6.77 -10.65 8.13
N ASN A 44 7.02 -10.88 9.41
CA ASN A 44 7.46 -12.18 9.92
C ASN A 44 6.38 -13.26 9.76
N ARG A 45 5.10 -12.89 9.86
CA ARG A 45 3.96 -13.78 9.67
C ARG A 45 3.63 -14.08 8.21
N GLY A 46 4.21 -13.34 7.26
CA GLY A 46 3.89 -13.51 5.85
C GLY A 46 2.50 -12.96 5.47
N GLU A 47 1.90 -12.10 6.29
CA GLU A 47 0.53 -11.63 6.07
C GLU A 47 0.45 -10.60 4.94
N CYS A 48 -0.62 -10.68 4.14
CA CYS A 48 -0.84 -9.73 3.06
C CYS A 48 -1.28 -8.37 3.62
N VAL A 49 -0.54 -7.30 3.32
CA VAL A 49 -0.88 -5.94 3.78
C VAL A 49 -1.37 -5.10 2.60
N VAL A 50 -2.52 -4.44 2.79
CA VAL A 50 -3.07 -3.48 1.82
C VAL A 50 -3.06 -2.06 2.40
N SER A 51 -2.45 -1.12 1.69
CA SER A 51 -2.43 0.30 2.07
C SER A 51 -2.17 1.18 0.84
N GLY A 52 -2.33 2.48 0.98
CA GLY A 52 -1.94 3.45 -0.07
C GLY A 52 -0.61 4.15 0.17
N PHE A 53 0.04 3.91 1.31
CA PHE A 53 1.42 4.31 1.58
C PHE A 53 1.77 5.76 1.21
N CYS A 54 0.91 6.69 1.63
CA CYS A 54 0.98 8.10 1.28
C CYS A 54 1.66 8.95 2.36
N SER A 55 1.38 8.69 3.63
CA SER A 55 2.00 9.42 4.74
C SER A 55 3.46 9.03 4.94
N LYS A 56 4.23 9.84 5.68
CA LYS A 56 5.62 9.50 6.02
C LYS A 56 5.70 8.17 6.77
N LEU A 57 4.83 7.99 7.77
CA LEU A 57 4.77 6.76 8.55
C LEU A 57 4.39 5.56 7.69
N GLU A 58 3.40 5.70 6.80
CA GLU A 58 3.03 4.60 5.92
C GLU A 58 4.17 4.25 4.96
N LYS A 59 4.92 5.22 4.43
CA LYS A 59 6.11 4.95 3.60
C LYS A 59 7.20 4.21 4.37
N ASP A 60 7.43 4.58 5.63
CA ASP A 60 8.38 3.88 6.49
C ASP A 60 7.93 2.42 6.70
N VAL A 61 6.64 2.19 6.96
CA VAL A 61 6.04 0.84 7.05
C VAL A 61 6.21 0.06 5.74
N LEU A 62 5.92 0.68 4.58
CA LEU A 62 6.13 0.05 3.28
C LEU A 62 7.58 -0.39 3.11
N HIS A 63 8.55 0.44 3.51
CA HIS A 63 9.96 0.10 3.42
C HIS A 63 10.32 -1.11 4.30
N PHE A 64 9.74 -1.24 5.49
CA PHE A 64 9.90 -2.44 6.31
C PHE A 64 9.29 -3.67 5.64
N LEU A 65 8.09 -3.52 5.08
CA LEU A 65 7.38 -4.60 4.42
C LEU A 65 8.13 -5.08 3.16
N LEU A 66 8.62 -4.18 2.32
CA LEU A 66 9.36 -4.53 1.08
C LEU A 66 10.65 -5.32 1.32
N LYS A 67 11.23 -5.25 2.53
CA LYS A 67 12.38 -6.09 2.90
C LYS A 67 12.01 -7.54 3.17
N GLY A 68 10.72 -7.84 3.31
CA GLY A 68 10.22 -9.20 3.52
C GLY A 68 9.77 -9.86 2.23
N SER A 69 9.26 -11.07 2.37
CA SER A 69 8.69 -11.87 1.28
C SER A 69 7.17 -11.91 1.31
N GLN A 70 6.52 -11.19 2.23
CA GLN A 70 5.06 -11.21 2.34
C GLN A 70 4.40 -10.44 1.19
N PRO A 71 3.16 -10.80 0.84
CA PRO A 71 2.41 -10.09 -0.18
C PRO A 71 2.03 -8.66 0.22
N ILE A 72 2.14 -7.71 -0.71
CA ILE A 72 1.82 -6.30 -0.48
C ILE A 72 0.89 -5.81 -1.58
N ILE A 73 -0.16 -5.08 -1.19
CA ILE A 73 -1.07 -4.40 -2.12
C ILE A 73 -0.99 -2.89 -1.88
N LEU A 74 -0.46 -2.17 -2.87
CA LEU A 74 -0.33 -0.72 -2.87
C LEU A 74 -1.48 -0.09 -3.65
N VAL A 75 -2.37 0.64 -2.98
CA VAL A 75 -3.51 1.32 -3.63
C VAL A 75 -3.24 2.82 -3.78
N LEU A 76 -3.03 3.26 -5.01
CA LEU A 76 -2.80 4.65 -5.38
C LEU A 76 -4.13 5.42 -5.53
N ALA A 77 -4.15 6.62 -4.98
CA ALA A 77 -5.23 7.61 -5.17
C ALA A 77 -4.99 8.53 -6.38
N ARG A 78 -4.18 8.07 -7.34
CA ARG A 78 -3.74 8.78 -8.55
C ARG A 78 -3.48 7.74 -9.63
N ARG A 79 -3.27 8.21 -10.87
CA ARG A 79 -2.93 7.34 -12.01
C ARG A 79 -1.70 6.48 -11.75
N MET A 80 -1.62 5.35 -12.45
CA MET A 80 -0.51 4.41 -12.36
C MET A 80 0.87 5.07 -12.57
N TYR A 81 1.91 4.49 -11.98
CA TYR A 81 3.29 4.92 -12.18
C TYR A 81 3.65 4.88 -13.67
N LYS A 82 4.19 5.99 -14.19
CA LYS A 82 4.85 5.99 -15.51
C LYS A 82 6.22 5.30 -15.45
N VAL A 83 6.92 5.50 -14.34
CA VAL A 83 8.20 4.89 -14.01
C VAL A 83 8.05 4.34 -12.60
N ILE A 84 8.30 3.05 -12.46
CA ILE A 84 8.19 2.34 -11.18
C ILE A 84 9.39 2.75 -10.33
N PRO A 85 9.21 3.14 -9.05
CA PRO A 85 10.32 3.36 -8.14
C PRO A 85 11.13 2.08 -7.97
N ALA A 86 12.47 2.18 -7.98
CA ALA A 86 13.37 1.03 -7.84
C ALA A 86 13.04 0.15 -6.61
N ASP A 87 12.61 0.75 -5.50
CA ASP A 87 12.22 0.04 -4.28
C ASP A 87 11.04 -0.95 -4.51
N LEU A 88 10.18 -0.68 -5.50
CA LEU A 88 9.02 -1.51 -5.84
C LEU A 88 9.31 -2.50 -6.96
N GLU A 89 10.31 -2.24 -7.80
CA GLU A 89 10.66 -3.09 -8.94
C GLU A 89 11.00 -4.51 -8.47
N THR A 90 11.88 -4.64 -7.48
CA THR A 90 12.25 -5.93 -6.89
C THR A 90 11.03 -6.71 -6.39
N ALA A 91 10.10 -6.05 -5.70
CA ALA A 91 8.92 -6.71 -5.15
C ALA A 91 7.90 -7.11 -6.23
N LEU A 92 7.86 -6.38 -7.36
CA LEU A 92 7.07 -6.76 -8.54
C LEU A 92 7.69 -7.95 -9.27
N GLU A 93 9.00 -7.96 -9.46
CA GLU A 93 9.73 -9.08 -10.08
C GLU A 93 9.56 -10.36 -9.26
N GLN A 94 9.54 -10.24 -7.93
CA GLN A 94 9.28 -11.34 -6.99
C GLN A 94 7.80 -11.76 -6.91
N ASN A 95 6.90 -11.16 -7.71
CA ASN A 95 5.46 -11.45 -7.74
C ASN A 95 4.72 -11.29 -6.39
N HIS A 96 5.30 -10.56 -5.44
CA HIS A 96 4.69 -10.33 -4.12
C HIS A 96 4.14 -8.92 -3.97
N LEU A 97 4.22 -8.06 -5.00
CA LEU A 97 3.58 -6.75 -5.03
C LEU A 97 2.43 -6.69 -6.05
N LEU A 98 1.33 -6.05 -5.64
CA LEU A 98 0.26 -5.60 -6.51
C LEU A 98 0.05 -4.09 -6.31
N ILE A 99 0.12 -3.33 -7.39
CA ILE A 99 -0.18 -1.91 -7.40
C ILE A 99 -1.54 -1.71 -8.07
N ILE A 100 -2.43 -0.98 -7.38
CA ILE A 100 -3.79 -0.68 -7.83
C ILE A 100 -3.92 0.82 -7.96
N SER A 101 -4.29 1.32 -9.13
CA SER A 101 -4.60 2.73 -9.36
C SER A 101 -6.12 2.90 -9.28
N ALA A 102 -6.61 3.57 -8.24
CA ALA A 102 -8.03 3.82 -8.01
C ALA A 102 -8.50 5.20 -8.52
N SER A 103 -7.67 5.92 -9.27
CA SER A 103 -8.02 7.23 -9.82
C SER A 103 -7.23 7.55 -11.08
N ASN A 104 -7.85 8.25 -12.03
CA ASN A 104 -7.18 8.74 -13.24
C ASN A 104 -6.49 10.10 -13.02
N SER A 105 -6.64 10.72 -11.84
CA SER A 105 -6.05 12.01 -11.54
C SER A 105 -4.52 11.94 -11.53
N VAL A 106 -3.86 12.96 -12.09
CA VAL A 106 -2.39 13.06 -12.10
C VAL A 106 -1.82 13.25 -10.69
N ARG A 107 -2.53 14.00 -9.84
CA ARG A 107 -2.18 14.27 -8.44
C ARG A 107 -3.25 13.71 -7.51
N GLN A 108 -2.82 13.30 -6.32
CA GLN A 108 -3.70 12.93 -5.24
C GLN A 108 -4.35 14.19 -4.66
N SER A 109 -5.68 14.18 -4.50
CA SER A 109 -6.43 15.18 -3.75
C SER A 109 -7.01 14.56 -2.49
N LYS A 110 -7.63 15.38 -1.62
CA LYS A 110 -8.35 14.87 -0.45
C LYS A 110 -9.52 13.97 -0.87
N GLU A 111 -10.25 14.32 -1.95
CA GLU A 111 -11.36 13.50 -2.43
C GLU A 111 -10.87 12.15 -2.96
N THR A 112 -9.79 12.14 -3.75
CA THR A 112 -9.27 10.87 -4.29
C THR A 112 -8.66 10.00 -3.21
N ALA A 113 -8.00 10.59 -2.21
CA ALA A 113 -7.50 9.86 -1.05
C ALA A 113 -8.64 9.24 -0.24
N LEU A 114 -9.75 9.96 -0.05
CA LEU A 114 -10.93 9.43 0.64
C LEU A 114 -11.57 8.28 -0.14
N ALA A 115 -11.73 8.42 -1.46
CA ALA A 115 -12.24 7.36 -2.31
C ALA A 115 -11.35 6.11 -2.28
N ARG A 116 -10.02 6.30 -2.30
CA ARG A 116 -9.04 5.22 -2.14
C ARG A 116 -9.15 4.54 -0.78
N ASN A 117 -9.32 5.30 0.30
CA ASN A 117 -9.47 4.72 1.64
C ASN A 117 -10.73 3.86 1.75
N LYS A 118 -11.85 4.29 1.14
CA LYS A 118 -13.07 3.47 1.05
C LYS A 118 -12.79 2.16 0.31
N TYR A 119 -12.12 2.23 -0.84
CA TYR A 119 -11.75 1.03 -1.61
C TYR A 119 -10.85 0.05 -0.85
N ILE A 120 -10.01 0.53 0.08
CA ILE A 120 -9.18 -0.34 0.92
C ILE A 120 -10.00 -1.09 1.98
N CYS A 121 -11.09 -0.47 2.46
CA CYS A 121 -11.91 -1.00 3.53
C CYS A 121 -13.10 -1.85 3.06
N ASP A 122 -13.51 -1.71 1.80
CA ASP A 122 -14.53 -2.54 1.15
C ASP A 122 -13.99 -3.95 0.81
#